data_AF-A0A831NVR6-F1
#
_entry.id   AF-A0A831NVR6-F1
#
_cell.length_a   1.000
_cell.length_b   1.000
_cell.length_c   1.000
_cell.angle_alpha   90.00
_cell.angle_beta   90.00
_cell.angle_gamma   90.00
#
_symmetry.space_group_name_H-M   'P 1'
#
loop_
_entity.id
_entity.type
_entity.pdbx_description
1 polymer ?
#
loop_
_entity_poly.entity_id
_entity_poly.type
_entity_poly.pdbx_seq_one_letter_code
_entity_poly.pdbx_strand_id
1 'polypeptide(L)'
;MGYKKSDEKIVFEKIGELICLNKSKPLKNAQISTRKAIQIAETIIHLPIYIATVTINLSNQSFIETVTNYHRISNEIRIYERKIKGRPIAQIIHSKVLSNCLFEVITLCLETSSKKNEFNVFIDNWSIPTKDISIYLKYRTKSLSRNIRRLFPNVDIKPIELLEHDTKRKRFIDSVTSVVSRNYHDVSSDRYSTEPFDLLFSSESINAINVDITEKEIDLMNKMLNEFFKKANKSINPTRRRRLVL
;
A
#
# COMPACT_ATOMS: atom_id res chain seq x y z
N MET A 1 2.18 12.28 -21.92
CA MET A 1 2.63 13.54 -21.28
C MET A 1 2.69 13.28 -19.78
N GLY A 2 3.64 13.88 -19.05
CA GLY A 2 3.69 13.71 -17.59
C GLY A 2 2.62 14.55 -16.88
N TYR A 3 2.18 14.09 -15.72
CA TYR A 3 1.25 14.79 -14.83
C TYR A 3 1.78 16.18 -14.44
N LYS A 4 0.94 17.21 -14.51
CA LYS A 4 1.26 18.59 -14.16
C LYS A 4 0.39 19.09 -13.01
N LYS A 5 0.86 20.10 -12.30
CA LYS A 5 0.06 20.79 -11.25
C LYS A 5 -1.25 21.39 -11.79
N SER A 6 -1.32 21.72 -13.08
CA SER A 6 -2.56 22.13 -13.74
C SER A 6 -3.61 21.02 -13.76
N ASP A 7 -3.18 19.76 -13.85
CA ASP A 7 -4.05 18.59 -13.90
C ASP A 7 -4.69 18.34 -12.52
N GLU A 8 -3.95 18.62 -11.43
CA GLU A 8 -4.51 18.63 -10.06
C GLU A 8 -5.69 19.59 -9.93
N LYS A 9 -5.61 20.77 -10.54
CA LYS A 9 -6.69 21.76 -10.48
C LYS A 9 -7.96 21.20 -11.13
N ILE A 10 -7.85 20.61 -12.32
CA ILE A 10 -8.97 19.99 -13.05
C ILE A 10 -9.59 18.85 -12.22
N VAL A 11 -8.74 17.98 -11.65
CA VAL A 11 -9.18 16.86 -10.80
C VAL A 11 -9.95 17.38 -9.58
N PHE A 12 -9.39 18.35 -8.86
CA PHE A 12 -10.00 18.87 -7.63
C PHE A 12 -11.24 19.73 -7.89
N GLU A 13 -11.33 20.40 -9.04
CA GLU A 13 -12.55 21.13 -9.42
C GLU A 13 -13.70 20.14 -9.69
N LYS A 14 -13.46 19.09 -10.48
CA LYS A 14 -14.48 18.10 -10.84
C LYS A 14 -14.99 17.28 -9.64
N ILE A 15 -14.10 16.93 -8.70
CA ILE A 15 -14.50 16.20 -7.48
C ILE A 15 -14.93 17.13 -6.34
N GLY A 16 -14.56 18.41 -6.42
CA GLY A 16 -14.65 19.33 -5.29
C GLY A 16 -16.04 19.50 -4.73
N GLU A 17 -17.07 19.53 -5.58
CA GLU A 17 -18.46 19.62 -5.14
C GLU A 17 -18.94 18.35 -4.44
N LEU A 18 -18.54 17.18 -4.94
CA LEU A 18 -18.97 15.89 -4.41
C LEU A 18 -18.47 15.68 -2.98
N ILE A 19 -17.26 16.12 -2.67
CA ILE A 19 -16.64 15.95 -1.34
C ILE A 19 -16.53 17.25 -0.55
N CYS A 20 -17.17 18.32 -1.01
CA CYS A 20 -17.18 19.62 -0.36
C CYS A 20 -15.76 20.21 -0.14
N LEU A 21 -14.83 20.04 -1.08
CA LEU A 21 -13.44 20.55 -0.99
C LEU A 21 -13.35 22.05 -0.74
N ASN A 22 -14.34 22.81 -1.20
CA ASN A 22 -14.38 24.27 -1.07
C ASN A 22 -15.05 24.74 0.24
N LYS A 23 -15.57 23.82 1.07
CA LYS A 23 -16.16 24.15 2.37
C LYS A 23 -15.14 24.00 3.49
N SER A 24 -15.38 24.66 4.62
CA SER A 24 -14.53 24.57 5.83
C SER A 24 -14.43 23.16 6.43
N LYS A 25 -15.36 22.25 6.07
CA LYS A 25 -15.37 20.85 6.49
C LYS A 25 -15.61 19.93 5.28
N PRO A 26 -14.56 19.61 4.50
CA PRO A 26 -14.65 18.59 3.46
C PRO A 26 -15.03 17.24 4.05
N LEU A 27 -15.73 16.41 3.27
CA LEU A 27 -16.17 15.09 3.72
C LEU A 27 -14.97 14.15 3.85
N LYS A 28 -14.88 13.47 5.00
CA LYS A 28 -13.96 12.33 5.21
C LYS A 28 -14.60 11.05 4.70
N ASN A 29 -13.81 9.99 4.47
CA ASN A 29 -14.30 8.69 3.99
C ASN A 29 -15.55 8.20 4.78
N ALA A 30 -15.51 8.22 6.11
CA ALA A 30 -16.63 7.76 6.94
C ALA A 30 -17.93 8.56 6.78
N GLN A 31 -17.86 9.78 6.21
CA GLN A 31 -19.01 10.67 6.02
C GLN A 31 -19.57 10.62 4.60
N ILE A 32 -18.93 9.89 3.69
CA ILE A 32 -19.39 9.71 2.32
C ILE A 32 -20.43 8.59 2.31
N SER A 33 -21.65 8.89 1.87
CA SER A 33 -22.74 7.92 1.72
C SER A 33 -22.56 7.04 0.47
N THR A 34 -23.23 5.89 0.41
CA THR A 34 -23.16 4.96 -0.74
C THR A 34 -23.53 5.65 -2.05
N ARG A 35 -24.67 6.36 -2.07
CA ARG A 35 -25.11 7.17 -3.22
C ARG A 35 -24.03 8.16 -3.68
N LYS A 36 -23.34 8.81 -2.74
CA LYS A 36 -22.30 9.77 -3.06
C LYS A 36 -21.02 9.11 -3.56
N ALA A 37 -20.69 7.91 -3.07
CA ALA A 37 -19.58 7.13 -3.60
C ALA A 37 -19.83 6.68 -5.06
N ILE A 38 -21.06 6.31 -5.42
CA ILE A 38 -21.44 6.03 -6.82
C ILE A 38 -21.15 7.26 -7.70
N GLN A 39 -21.64 8.44 -7.31
CA GLN A 39 -21.39 9.70 -8.03
C GLN A 39 -19.89 10.05 -8.15
N ILE A 40 -19.11 9.76 -7.11
CA ILE A 40 -17.65 9.94 -7.13
C ILE A 40 -17.03 8.98 -8.15
N ALA A 41 -17.44 7.72 -8.18
CA ALA A 41 -16.95 6.73 -9.14
C ALA A 41 -17.24 7.16 -10.60
N GLU A 42 -18.49 7.56 -10.89
CA GLU A 42 -18.90 8.10 -12.20
C GLU A 42 -18.07 9.31 -12.63
N THR A 43 -17.66 10.15 -11.67
CA THR A 43 -16.83 11.32 -11.97
C THR A 43 -15.37 10.92 -12.21
N ILE A 44 -14.83 10.02 -11.38
CA ILE A 44 -13.44 9.60 -11.39
C ILE A 44 -13.04 8.97 -12.73
N ILE A 45 -13.90 8.15 -13.33
CA ILE A 45 -13.61 7.46 -14.61
C ILE A 45 -13.33 8.43 -15.77
N HIS A 46 -13.79 9.67 -15.67
CA HIS A 46 -13.59 10.73 -16.67
C HIS A 46 -12.46 11.70 -16.32
N LEU A 47 -11.69 11.42 -15.28
CA LEU A 47 -10.55 12.23 -14.88
C LEU A 47 -9.27 11.78 -15.59
N PRO A 48 -8.32 12.70 -15.85
CA PRO A 48 -7.03 12.37 -16.46
C PRO A 48 -6.08 11.75 -15.41
N ILE A 49 -6.52 10.69 -14.75
CA ILE A 49 -5.80 10.00 -13.68
C ILE A 49 -5.79 8.51 -13.96
N TYR A 50 -4.74 7.84 -13.49
CA TYR A 50 -4.68 6.39 -13.46
C TYR A 50 -4.83 5.94 -12.00
N ILE A 51 -5.75 5.01 -11.73
CA ILE A 51 -5.98 4.48 -10.39
C ILE A 51 -5.53 3.03 -10.32
N ALA A 52 -4.53 2.77 -9.49
CA ALA A 52 -4.14 1.42 -9.15
C ALA A 52 -4.53 1.14 -7.69
N THR A 53 -5.30 0.08 -7.48
CA THR A 53 -5.60 -0.47 -6.16
C THR A 53 -4.91 -1.82 -6.00
N VAL A 54 -4.25 -1.98 -4.86
CA VAL A 54 -3.57 -3.20 -4.48
C VAL A 54 -4.16 -3.67 -3.17
N THR A 55 -4.72 -4.88 -3.16
CA THR A 55 -5.44 -5.43 -2.01
C THR A 55 -4.78 -6.68 -1.46
N ILE A 56 -5.04 -6.93 -0.18
CA ILE A 56 -4.63 -8.14 0.52
C ILE A 56 -5.83 -8.62 1.31
N ASN A 57 -6.18 -9.89 1.13
CA ASN A 57 -7.22 -10.57 1.88
C ASN A 57 -6.68 -10.97 3.25
N LEU A 58 -6.95 -10.14 4.25
CA LEU A 58 -6.55 -10.39 5.64
C LEU A 58 -7.29 -11.58 6.28
N SER A 59 -8.36 -12.06 5.65
CA SER A 59 -9.11 -13.25 6.08
C SER A 59 -8.62 -14.53 5.40
N ASN A 60 -7.64 -14.46 4.49
CA ASN A 60 -7.03 -15.64 3.89
C ASN A 60 -6.22 -16.42 4.96
N GLN A 61 -6.60 -17.68 5.20
CA GLN A 61 -6.02 -18.52 6.24
C GLN A 61 -4.50 -18.73 6.02
N SER A 62 -4.07 -18.99 4.79
CA SER A 62 -2.66 -19.16 4.44
C SER A 62 -1.84 -17.89 4.68
N PHE A 63 -2.42 -16.72 4.41
CA PHE A 63 -1.83 -15.43 4.72
C PHE A 63 -1.66 -15.25 6.24
N ILE A 64 -2.71 -15.52 7.02
CA ILE A 64 -2.69 -15.44 8.49
C ILE A 64 -1.59 -16.32 9.07
N GLU A 65 -1.50 -17.58 8.63
CA GLU A 65 -0.49 -18.54 9.09
C GLU A 65 0.93 -18.09 8.72
N THR A 66 1.13 -17.66 7.48
CA THR A 66 2.43 -17.19 6.99
C THR A 66 2.91 -15.97 7.75
N VAL A 67 2.04 -14.99 7.96
CA VAL A 67 2.33 -13.78 8.75
C VAL A 67 2.67 -14.13 10.20
N THR A 68 1.91 -15.04 10.81
CA THR A 68 2.15 -15.51 12.19
C THR A 68 3.52 -16.16 12.32
N ASN A 69 3.87 -17.05 11.39
CA ASN A 69 5.18 -17.70 11.36
C ASN A 69 6.32 -16.69 11.12
N TYR A 70 6.14 -15.79 10.15
CA TYR A 70 7.10 -14.73 9.86
C TYR A 70 7.36 -13.86 11.08
N HIS A 71 6.30 -13.46 11.79
CA HIS A 71 6.39 -12.67 13.00
C HIS A 71 7.13 -13.38 14.12
N ARG A 72 6.76 -14.64 14.41
CA ARG A 72 7.38 -15.44 15.46
C ARG A 72 8.90 -15.51 15.24
N ILE A 73 9.32 -15.93 14.05
CA ILE A 73 10.74 -16.07 13.70
C ILE A 73 11.45 -14.72 13.72
N SER A 74 10.84 -13.67 13.15
CA SER A 74 11.43 -12.33 13.16
C SER A 74 11.65 -11.79 14.58
N ASN A 75 10.75 -12.10 15.52
CA ASN A 75 10.87 -11.67 16.91
C ASN A 75 11.89 -12.50 17.68
N GLU A 76 11.93 -13.82 17.47
CA GLU A 76 12.98 -14.68 18.03
C GLU A 76 14.36 -14.14 17.66
N ILE A 77 14.63 -13.91 16.36
CA ILE A 77 15.90 -13.33 15.91
C ILE A 77 16.19 -11.99 16.59
N ARG A 78 15.20 -11.11 16.68
CA ARG A 78 15.36 -9.78 17.24
C ARG A 78 15.69 -9.82 18.74
N ILE A 79 15.13 -10.77 19.47
CA ILE A 79 15.41 -10.99 20.89
C ILE A 79 16.77 -11.66 21.07
N TYR A 80 17.04 -12.76 20.37
CA TYR A 80 18.25 -13.55 20.54
C TYR A 80 19.51 -12.86 19.98
N GLU A 81 19.45 -12.37 18.74
CA GLU A 81 20.63 -11.79 18.07
C GLU A 81 20.87 -10.34 18.45
N ARG A 82 19.80 -9.56 18.67
CA ARG A 82 19.91 -8.11 18.86
C ARG A 82 19.63 -7.67 20.29
N LYS A 83 19.12 -8.54 21.16
CA LYS A 83 18.70 -8.21 22.54
C LYS A 83 17.68 -7.06 22.58
N ILE A 84 16.79 -6.98 21.59
CA ILE A 84 15.77 -5.93 21.48
C ILE A 84 14.37 -6.52 21.67
N LYS A 85 13.48 -5.81 22.38
CA LYS A 85 12.06 -6.17 22.53
C LYS A 85 11.40 -6.43 21.16
N GLY A 86 10.60 -7.50 21.10
CA GLY A 86 9.81 -7.85 19.93
C GLY A 86 8.86 -6.73 19.48
N ARG A 87 8.47 -6.74 18.20
CA ARG A 87 7.49 -5.80 17.64
C ARG A 87 6.10 -6.44 17.52
N PRO A 88 5.00 -5.68 17.65
CA PRO A 88 3.65 -6.18 17.37
C PRO A 88 3.48 -6.59 15.90
N ILE A 89 2.68 -7.64 15.65
CA ILE A 89 2.34 -8.17 14.32
C ILE A 89 1.86 -7.06 13.38
N ALA A 90 0.91 -6.24 13.84
CA ALA A 90 0.29 -5.19 13.03
C ALA A 90 1.30 -4.17 12.47
N GLN A 91 2.35 -3.83 13.22
CA GLN A 91 3.37 -2.87 12.76
C GLN A 91 4.27 -3.46 11.67
N ILE A 92 4.54 -4.77 11.71
CA ILE A 92 5.36 -5.47 10.71
C ILE A 92 4.55 -5.64 9.41
N ILE A 93 3.30 -6.10 9.52
CA ILE A 93 2.38 -6.23 8.38
C ILE A 93 2.25 -4.87 7.69
N HIS A 94 1.82 -3.83 8.42
CA HIS A 94 1.58 -2.50 7.85
C HIS A 94 2.80 -1.96 7.08
N SER A 95 3.97 -2.07 7.70
CA SER A 95 5.25 -1.65 7.13
C SER A 95 5.61 -2.36 5.82
N LYS A 96 5.38 -3.67 5.77
CA LYS A 96 5.76 -4.54 4.67
C LYS A 96 4.75 -4.43 3.53
N VAL A 97 3.46 -4.55 3.85
CA VAL A 97 2.33 -4.35 2.96
C VAL A 97 2.46 -3.03 2.23
N LEU A 98 2.65 -1.92 2.96
CA LEU A 98 2.81 -0.61 2.32
C LEU A 98 3.98 -0.58 1.31
N SER A 99 5.13 -1.18 1.64
CA SER A 99 6.28 -1.14 0.72
C SER A 99 6.03 -1.94 -0.54
N ASN A 100 5.31 -3.05 -0.43
CA ASN A 100 4.98 -3.90 -1.55
C ASN A 100 3.85 -3.30 -2.38
N CYS A 101 2.83 -2.70 -1.75
CA CYS A 101 1.81 -1.91 -2.44
C CYS A 101 2.43 -0.74 -3.23
N LEU A 102 3.33 0.04 -2.60
CA LEU A 102 4.00 1.15 -3.30
C LEU A 102 4.89 0.66 -4.45
N PHE A 103 5.59 -0.45 -4.24
CA PHE A 103 6.39 -1.06 -5.30
C PHE A 103 5.50 -1.50 -6.47
N GLU A 104 4.46 -2.27 -6.20
CA GLU A 104 3.55 -2.83 -7.20
C GLU A 104 2.83 -1.73 -7.99
N VAL A 105 2.30 -0.71 -7.31
CA VAL A 105 1.63 0.42 -7.97
C VAL A 105 2.58 1.14 -8.93
N ILE A 106 3.83 1.38 -8.51
CA ILE A 106 4.81 2.05 -9.36
C ILE A 106 5.20 1.16 -10.53
N THR A 107 5.41 -0.15 -10.34
CA THR A 107 5.77 -1.05 -11.43
C THR A 107 4.65 -1.17 -12.46
N LEU A 108 3.38 -1.27 -12.05
CA LEU A 108 2.23 -1.29 -12.95
C LEU A 108 2.16 -0.01 -13.82
N CYS A 109 2.40 1.16 -13.22
CA CYS A 109 2.49 2.42 -13.95
C CYS A 109 3.70 2.49 -14.92
N LEU A 110 4.80 1.82 -14.59
CA LEU A 110 6.01 1.81 -15.42
C LEU A 110 5.89 0.83 -16.59
N GLU A 111 5.29 -0.34 -16.39
CA GLU A 111 5.03 -1.31 -17.46
C GLU A 111 4.14 -0.72 -18.57
N THR A 112 3.29 0.22 -18.19
CA THR A 112 2.40 0.94 -19.11
C THR A 112 3.02 2.22 -19.68
N SER A 113 4.26 2.61 -19.30
CA SER A 113 4.90 3.85 -19.75
C SER A 113 6.34 3.69 -20.26
N SER A 114 6.60 4.18 -21.47
CA SER A 114 7.89 4.03 -22.18
C SER A 114 8.87 5.20 -22.00
N LYS A 115 8.73 6.02 -20.96
CA LYS A 115 9.49 7.29 -20.80
C LYS A 115 10.29 7.36 -19.49
N LYS A 116 11.18 8.35 -19.41
CA LYS A 116 11.81 8.73 -18.13
C LYS A 116 10.72 9.21 -17.18
N ASN A 117 10.61 8.58 -16.02
CA ASN A 117 9.53 8.80 -15.07
C ASN A 117 10.08 9.33 -13.74
N GLU A 118 9.36 10.29 -13.17
CA GLU A 118 9.59 10.86 -11.84
C GLU A 118 8.34 10.68 -11.00
N PHE A 119 8.50 10.08 -9.81
CA PHE A 119 7.39 9.81 -8.89
C PHE A 119 7.50 10.68 -7.64
N ASN A 120 6.45 11.47 -7.41
CA ASN A 120 6.20 12.14 -6.13
C ASN A 120 5.24 11.26 -5.32
N VAL A 121 5.69 10.75 -4.18
CA VAL A 121 4.92 9.79 -3.39
C VAL A 121 4.40 10.48 -2.13
N PHE A 122 3.07 10.59 -2.05
CA PHE A 122 2.37 11.13 -0.89
C PHE A 122 1.62 10.01 -0.17
N ILE A 123 1.65 10.06 1.16
CA ILE A 123 1.05 9.02 2.01
C ILE A 123 0.18 9.70 3.08
N ASP A 124 -0.96 9.10 3.38
CA ASP A 124 -1.80 9.53 4.51
C ASP A 124 -1.55 8.67 5.76
N ASN A 125 -1.77 9.27 6.93
CA ASN A 125 -1.83 8.76 8.31
C ASN A 125 -1.07 7.46 8.63
N TRP A 126 -0.08 7.55 9.53
CA TRP A 126 0.85 6.47 9.82
C TRP A 126 0.78 6.01 11.26
N SER A 127 0.78 4.70 11.48
CA SER A 127 0.85 4.07 12.82
C SER A 127 2.26 4.09 13.42
N ILE A 128 3.16 4.93 12.90
CA ILE A 128 4.57 5.03 13.32
C ILE A 128 4.72 6.21 14.28
N PRO A 129 5.45 6.07 15.40
CA PRO A 129 5.71 7.18 16.31
C PRO A 129 6.31 8.39 15.58
N THR A 130 5.78 9.58 15.86
CA THR A 130 6.19 10.85 15.21
C THR A 130 7.70 11.09 15.27
N LYS A 131 8.36 10.71 16.37
CA LYS A 131 9.81 10.90 16.56
C LYS A 131 10.65 10.10 15.56
N ASP A 132 10.14 8.96 15.07
CA ASP A 132 10.86 8.08 14.14
C ASP A 132 10.42 8.27 12.68
N ILE A 133 9.44 9.14 12.44
CA ILE A 133 8.73 9.18 11.17
C ILE A 133 9.64 9.62 10.01
N SER A 134 10.45 10.66 10.22
CA SER A 134 11.38 11.18 9.21
C SER A 134 12.45 10.14 8.83
N ILE A 135 12.98 9.42 9.82
CA ILE A 135 13.96 8.34 9.64
C ILE A 135 13.33 7.21 8.82
N TYR A 136 12.12 6.81 9.20
CA TYR A 136 11.40 5.74 8.52
C TYR A 136 11.11 6.11 7.06
N LEU A 137 10.61 7.31 6.76
CA LEU A 137 10.33 7.79 5.40
C LEU A 137 11.59 7.79 4.54
N LYS A 138 12.71 8.28 5.07
CA LYS A 138 14.00 8.28 4.39
C LYS A 138 14.45 6.85 4.05
N TYR A 139 14.35 5.93 5.00
CA TYR A 139 14.72 4.53 4.75
C TYR A 139 13.81 3.88 3.70
N ARG A 140 12.49 4.10 3.78
CA ARG A 140 11.52 3.58 2.81
C ARG A 140 11.76 4.09 1.40
N THR A 141 11.96 5.40 1.25
CA THR A 141 12.30 6.01 -0.04
C THR A 141 13.51 5.32 -0.66
N LYS A 142 14.60 5.15 0.11
CA LYS A 142 15.82 4.48 -0.36
C LYS A 142 15.58 3.03 -0.76
N SER A 143 14.81 2.30 0.05
CA SER A 143 14.50 0.89 -0.22
C SER A 143 13.65 0.74 -1.48
N LEU A 144 12.61 1.56 -1.63
CA LEU A 144 11.71 1.57 -2.78
C LEU A 144 12.49 1.93 -4.05
N SER A 145 13.28 3.00 -4.01
CA SER A 145 14.14 3.42 -5.13
C SER A 145 15.09 2.31 -5.58
N ARG A 146 15.73 1.62 -4.62
CA ARG A 146 16.63 0.51 -4.94
C ARG A 146 15.91 -0.64 -5.63
N ASN A 147 14.72 -0.99 -5.15
CA ASN A 147 13.95 -2.10 -5.70
C ASN A 147 13.44 -1.77 -7.11
N ILE A 148 12.86 -0.59 -7.31
CA ILE A 148 12.36 -0.16 -8.62
C ILE A 148 13.50 -0.03 -9.63
N ARG A 149 14.64 0.58 -9.26
CA ARG A 149 15.78 0.74 -10.19
C ARG A 149 16.44 -0.56 -10.65
N ARG A 150 16.26 -1.67 -9.91
CA ARG A 150 16.70 -3.00 -10.36
C ARG A 150 15.94 -3.47 -11.60
N LEU A 151 14.68 -3.06 -11.74
CA LEU A 151 13.82 -3.41 -12.87
C LEU A 151 13.76 -2.29 -13.91
N PHE A 152 13.78 -1.03 -13.45
CA PHE A 152 13.61 0.17 -14.27
C PHE A 152 14.70 1.21 -13.95
N PRO A 153 15.87 1.14 -14.63
CA PRO A 153 17.06 1.94 -14.27
C PRO A 153 16.86 3.47 -14.32
N ASN A 154 15.94 3.95 -15.15
CA ASN A 154 15.75 5.38 -15.46
C ASN A 154 14.64 6.06 -14.65
N VAL A 155 14.32 5.52 -13.46
CA VAL A 155 13.23 6.02 -12.61
C VAL A 155 13.79 6.81 -11.42
N ASP A 156 13.25 8.01 -11.23
CA ASP A 156 13.47 8.82 -10.04
C ASP A 156 12.28 8.76 -9.09
N ILE A 157 12.54 8.51 -7.80
CA ILE A 157 11.52 8.51 -6.76
C ILE A 157 11.92 9.58 -5.76
N LYS A 158 11.10 10.64 -5.68
CA LYS A 158 11.30 11.71 -4.70
C LYS A 158 11.10 11.18 -3.28
N PRO A 159 11.66 11.87 -2.26
CA PRO A 159 11.38 11.56 -0.86
C PRO A 159 9.89 11.39 -0.64
N ILE A 160 9.51 10.30 0.04
CA ILE A 160 8.11 10.08 0.40
C ILE A 160 7.69 11.17 1.39
N GLU A 161 6.59 11.85 1.11
CA GLU A 161 6.05 12.97 1.88
C GLU A 161 4.74 12.59 2.57
N LEU A 162 4.58 13.03 3.83
CA LEU A 162 3.34 12.87 4.58
C LEU A 162 2.35 13.98 4.31
N LEU A 163 1.08 13.60 4.19
CA LEU A 163 -0.04 14.54 4.21
C LEU A 163 -0.42 14.87 5.66
N GLU A 164 0.44 15.62 6.35
CA GLU A 164 0.29 15.98 7.77
C GLU A 164 -0.94 16.87 8.02
N HIS A 165 -1.20 17.81 7.11
CA HIS A 165 -2.35 18.71 7.18
C HIS A 165 -3.50 18.25 6.30
N ASP A 166 -4.69 18.75 6.62
CA ASP A 166 -5.84 18.55 5.76
C ASP A 166 -5.65 19.31 4.44
N THR A 167 -5.73 18.60 3.33
CA THR A 167 -5.43 19.13 1.99
C THR A 167 -6.36 18.53 0.94
N LYS A 168 -6.45 19.18 -0.23
CA LYS A 168 -7.21 18.66 -1.37
C LYS A 168 -6.75 17.26 -1.80
N ARG A 169 -5.44 16.99 -1.78
CA ARG A 169 -4.87 15.66 -2.06
C ARG A 169 -5.37 14.60 -1.08
N LYS A 170 -5.31 14.89 0.22
CA LYS A 170 -5.78 13.98 1.26
C LYS A 170 -7.27 13.66 1.11
N ARG A 171 -8.09 14.67 0.84
CA ARG A 171 -9.53 14.50 0.64
C ARG A 171 -9.87 13.77 -0.65
N PHE A 172 -9.10 13.99 -1.72
CA PHE A 172 -9.20 13.18 -2.92
C PHE A 172 -8.88 11.70 -2.65
N ILE A 173 -7.80 11.41 -1.90
CA ILE A 173 -7.46 10.04 -1.47
C ILE A 173 -8.58 9.41 -0.63
N ASP A 174 -9.18 10.15 0.31
CA ASP A 174 -10.34 9.69 1.09
C ASP A 174 -11.51 9.30 0.19
N SER A 175 -11.72 10.05 -0.91
CA SER A 175 -12.81 9.83 -1.85
C SER A 175 -12.60 8.56 -2.66
N VAL A 176 -11.40 8.39 -3.23
CA VAL A 176 -11.01 7.15 -3.94
C VAL A 176 -11.11 5.96 -3.00
N THR A 177 -10.62 6.10 -1.76
CA THR A 177 -10.70 5.04 -0.74
C THR A 177 -12.15 4.70 -0.42
N SER A 178 -13.04 5.69 -0.34
CA SER A 178 -14.47 5.47 -0.07
C SER A 178 -15.21 4.76 -1.21
N VAL A 179 -14.77 4.94 -2.46
CA VAL A 179 -15.27 4.18 -3.61
C VAL A 179 -14.82 2.74 -3.49
N VAL A 180 -13.51 2.54 -3.31
CA VAL A 180 -12.88 1.21 -3.35
C VAL A 180 -13.26 0.36 -2.15
N SER A 181 -13.29 0.92 -0.94
CA SER A 181 -13.43 0.14 0.31
C SER A 181 -14.79 -0.51 0.47
N ARG A 182 -15.81 -0.07 -0.27
CA ARG A 182 -17.19 -0.57 -0.13
C ARG A 182 -17.37 -2.00 -0.56
N ASN A 183 -16.63 -2.41 -1.59
CA ASN A 183 -16.60 -3.79 -2.05
C ASN A 183 -16.03 -4.76 -0.99
N TYR A 184 -15.33 -4.23 0.01
CA TYR A 184 -14.67 -4.99 1.07
C TYR A 184 -15.35 -4.86 2.44
N HIS A 185 -16.47 -4.12 2.54
CA HIS A 185 -17.28 -4.13 3.75
C HIS A 185 -18.03 -5.45 3.89
N ASP A 186 -18.40 -5.79 5.13
CA ASP A 186 -19.32 -6.90 5.38
C ASP A 186 -20.63 -6.65 4.62
N VAL A 187 -21.17 -7.67 3.95
CA VAL A 187 -22.40 -7.59 3.16
C VAL A 187 -23.59 -7.09 4.01
N SER A 188 -23.56 -7.32 5.32
CA SER A 188 -24.56 -6.82 6.27
C SER A 188 -24.44 -5.33 6.58
N SER A 189 -23.34 -4.67 6.20
CA SER A 189 -23.13 -3.24 6.44
C SER A 189 -23.97 -2.40 5.47
N ASP A 190 -24.59 -1.35 6.01
CA ASP A 190 -25.23 -0.27 5.25
C ASP A 190 -24.29 0.45 4.26
N ARG A 191 -22.98 0.32 4.45
CA ARG A 191 -21.95 0.89 3.57
C ARG A 191 -21.51 -0.06 2.46
N TYR A 192 -21.84 -1.35 2.54
CA TYR A 192 -21.49 -2.32 1.50
C TYR A 192 -22.20 -2.01 0.19
N SER A 193 -21.43 -2.05 -0.89
CA SER A 193 -21.91 -1.90 -2.25
C SER A 193 -20.76 -2.22 -3.20
N THR A 194 -20.99 -3.08 -4.19
CA THR A 194 -20.01 -3.37 -5.24
C THR A 194 -20.04 -2.32 -6.34
N GLU A 195 -21.20 -1.68 -6.56
CA GLU A 195 -21.46 -0.77 -7.69
C GLU A 195 -20.40 0.34 -7.89
N PRO A 196 -19.98 1.12 -6.87
CA PRO A 196 -18.92 2.12 -7.06
C PRO A 196 -17.59 1.51 -7.52
N PHE A 197 -17.26 0.32 -7.01
CA PHE A 197 -16.04 -0.39 -7.37
C PHE A 197 -16.15 -0.93 -8.79
N ASP A 198 -17.28 -1.55 -9.13
CA ASP A 198 -17.54 -2.12 -10.46
C ASP A 198 -17.54 -1.03 -11.55
N LEU A 199 -18.08 0.15 -11.27
CA LEU A 199 -17.99 1.30 -12.18
C LEU A 199 -16.53 1.67 -12.48
N LEU A 200 -15.69 1.69 -11.44
CA LEU A 200 -14.30 2.09 -11.56
C LEU A 200 -13.43 1.05 -12.28
N PHE A 201 -13.69 -0.24 -12.03
CA PHE A 201 -12.88 -1.36 -12.54
C PHE A 201 -13.59 -2.23 -13.58
N SER A 202 -14.65 -1.71 -14.21
CA SER A 202 -15.31 -2.36 -15.34
C SER A 202 -14.34 -2.58 -16.50
N SER A 203 -14.63 -3.55 -17.37
CA SER A 203 -13.76 -3.91 -18.51
C SER A 203 -13.50 -2.77 -19.50
N GLU A 204 -14.32 -1.72 -19.47
CA GLU A 204 -14.16 -0.51 -20.30
C GLU A 204 -13.23 0.53 -19.66
N SER A 205 -12.86 0.37 -18.38
CA SER A 205 -12.02 1.30 -17.65
C SER A 205 -10.54 1.06 -17.96
N ILE A 206 -10.02 1.79 -18.96
CA ILE A 206 -8.59 1.74 -19.36
C ILE A 206 -7.68 2.37 -18.29
N ASN A 207 -8.25 3.22 -17.43
CA ASN A 207 -7.51 4.05 -16.49
C ASN A 207 -7.55 3.54 -15.04
N ALA A 208 -8.03 2.32 -14.79
CA ALA A 208 -8.05 1.75 -13.46
C ALA A 208 -7.63 0.27 -13.46
N ILE A 209 -6.89 -0.14 -12.43
CA ILE A 209 -6.53 -1.53 -12.20
C ILE A 209 -6.70 -1.88 -10.72
N ASN A 210 -7.24 -3.06 -10.45
CA ASN A 210 -7.26 -3.65 -9.12
C ASN A 210 -6.51 -4.98 -9.12
N VAL A 211 -5.56 -5.15 -8.19
CA VAL A 211 -4.75 -6.35 -8.08
C VAL A 211 -4.79 -6.87 -6.64
N ASP A 212 -5.26 -8.10 -6.46
CA ASP A 212 -5.08 -8.84 -5.21
C ASP A 212 -3.66 -9.43 -5.19
N ILE A 213 -2.86 -9.05 -4.20
CA ILE A 213 -1.47 -9.52 -4.03
C ILE A 213 -1.31 -10.49 -2.86
N THR A 214 -2.39 -11.04 -2.31
CA THR A 214 -2.36 -11.95 -1.15
C THR A 214 -1.38 -13.10 -1.35
N GLU A 215 -1.50 -13.82 -2.47
CA GLU A 215 -0.61 -14.95 -2.77
C GLU A 215 0.83 -14.49 -3.07
N LYS A 216 1.00 -13.36 -3.77
CA LYS A 216 2.34 -12.78 -4.00
C LYS A 216 3.04 -12.45 -2.67
N GLU A 217 2.29 -11.95 -1.68
CA GLU A 217 2.82 -11.63 -0.36
C GLU A 217 3.15 -12.88 0.45
N ILE A 218 2.28 -13.91 0.41
CA ILE A 218 2.55 -15.24 0.99
C ILE A 218 3.87 -15.79 0.44
N ASP A 219 4.00 -15.83 -0.89
CA ASP A 219 5.20 -16.31 -1.58
C ASP A 219 6.46 -15.54 -1.18
N LEU A 220 6.36 -14.21 -1.10
CA LEU A 220 7.47 -13.36 -0.71
C LEU A 220 7.91 -13.62 0.73
N MET A 221 6.96 -13.70 1.66
CA MET A 221 7.24 -13.99 3.07
C MET A 221 7.85 -15.38 3.24
N ASN A 222 7.34 -16.38 2.53
CA ASN A 222 7.89 -17.74 2.54
C ASN A 222 9.30 -17.79 1.94
N LYS A 223 9.56 -17.10 0.83
CA LYS A 223 10.92 -16.98 0.27
C LYS A 223 11.90 -16.37 1.27
N MET A 224 11.49 -15.30 1.97
CA MET A 224 12.32 -14.66 3.00
C MET A 224 12.59 -15.58 4.19
N LEU A 225 11.58 -16.31 4.67
CA LEU A 225 11.75 -17.31 5.72
C LEU A 225 12.72 -18.42 5.31
N ASN A 226 12.57 -18.93 4.09
CA ASN A 226 13.44 -19.97 3.55
C ASN A 226 14.89 -19.50 3.40
N GLU A 227 15.13 -18.27 2.93
CA GLU A 227 16.46 -17.70 2.90
C GLU A 227 17.07 -17.56 4.29
N PHE A 228 16.27 -17.18 5.29
CA PHE A 228 16.70 -17.11 6.66
C PHE A 228 17.14 -18.49 7.19
N PHE A 229 16.31 -19.51 7.04
CA PHE A 229 16.65 -20.88 7.47
C PHE A 229 17.89 -21.42 6.75
N LYS A 230 18.04 -21.15 5.45
CA LYS A 230 19.26 -21.51 4.70
C LYS A 230 20.51 -20.85 5.26
N LYS A 231 20.44 -19.58 5.67
CA LYS A 231 21.58 -18.87 6.29
C LYS A 231 21.87 -19.37 7.69
N ALA A 232 20.84 -19.63 8.51
CA ALA A 232 20.99 -20.22 9.84
C ALA A 232 21.61 -21.62 9.79
N ASN A 233 21.17 -22.47 8.85
CA ASN A 233 21.74 -23.81 8.68
C ASN A 233 23.19 -23.79 8.16
N LYS A 234 23.60 -22.72 7.46
CA LYS A 234 25.00 -22.53 7.03
C LYS A 234 25.89 -21.97 8.15
N SER A 235 25.35 -21.24 9.12
CA SER A 235 26.10 -20.70 10.27
C SER A 235 26.25 -21.69 11.44
N ILE A 236 25.51 -22.81 11.40
CA ILE A 236 25.71 -23.92 12.33
C ILE A 236 26.96 -24.71 11.90
N ASN A 237 28.07 -24.42 12.58
CA ASN A 237 29.32 -25.20 12.53
C ASN A 237 29.03 -26.72 12.69
N PRO A 238 29.66 -27.62 11.91
CA PRO A 238 29.37 -29.06 11.96
C PRO A 238 29.57 -29.71 13.35
N THR A 239 30.30 -29.03 14.24
CA THR A 239 30.60 -29.46 15.61
C THR A 239 29.41 -29.40 16.58
N ARG A 240 28.26 -28.82 16.20
CA ARG A 240 27.05 -28.73 17.06
C ARG A 240 25.92 -29.71 16.73
N ARG A 241 26.15 -30.71 15.88
CA ARG A 241 25.15 -31.78 15.59
C ARG A 241 24.91 -32.78 16.72
N ARG A 242 25.69 -32.77 17.81
CA ARG A 242 25.62 -33.81 18.87
C ARG A 242 24.70 -33.52 20.07
N ARG A 243 23.82 -32.51 20.05
CA ARG A 243 22.96 -32.20 21.22
C ARG A 243 21.46 -32.14 20.96
N LEU A 244 20.98 -32.65 19.83
CA LEU A 244 19.55 -32.80 19.55
C LEU A 244 19.21 -34.23 19.07
N VAL A 245 19.84 -35.22 19.69
CA VAL A 245 19.31 -36.58 19.78
C VAL A 245 19.53 -37.01 21.21
N LEU A 246 18.49 -36.87 22.02
CA LEU A 246 18.04 -37.71 23.13
C LEU A 246 16.75 -37.10 23.66
#